data_AF-A0A3D6E1B0-F1
#
_entry.id   AF-A0A3D6E1B0-F1
#
_cell.length_a   1.000
_cell.length_b   1.000
_cell.length_c   1.000
_cell.angle_alpha   90.00
_cell.angle_beta   90.00
_cell.angle_gamma   90.00
#
_symmetry.space_group_name_H-M   'P 1'
#
loop_
_entity.id
_entity.type
_entity.pdbx_description
1 polymer ?
#
loop_
_entity_poly.entity_id
_entity_poly.type
_entity_poly.pdbx_seq_one_letter_code
_entity_poly.pdbx_strand_id
1 'polypeptide(L)'
;AFSTPIDREDIHRAIMTLDDIVNYCKSTVVEMDVLGLQPDKYSLEMALHLKEGADALARGFGRLATDPAASGVDAAAARKAERTVEKAYRRAIVELFQGDDYLNMFKRRETYR
;
A
#
# COMPACT_ATOMS: atom_id res chain seq x y z
N ALA A 1 32.13 -10.25 -18.87
CA ALA A 1 30.67 -10.38 -18.69
C ALA A 1 30.19 -9.19 -17.87
N PHE A 2 29.17 -8.46 -18.35
CA PHE A 2 28.58 -7.35 -17.60
C PHE A 2 27.74 -7.96 -16.47
N SER A 3 28.39 -8.35 -15.38
CA SER A 3 27.73 -9.02 -14.26
C SER A 3 27.27 -7.94 -13.29
N THR A 4 26.00 -7.54 -13.41
CA THR A 4 25.36 -6.80 -12.32
C THR A 4 25.28 -7.74 -11.11
N PRO A 5 25.54 -7.26 -9.88
CA PRO A 5 25.47 -8.10 -8.68
C PRO A 5 24.03 -8.55 -8.34
N ILE A 6 23.03 -7.98 -9.01
CA ILE A 6 21.61 -8.33 -8.94
C ILE A 6 21.15 -8.69 -10.35
N ASP A 7 20.28 -9.69 -10.46
CA ASP A 7 19.66 -10.08 -11.72
C ASP A 7 18.80 -8.93 -12.30
N ARG A 8 18.85 -8.75 -13.62
CA ARG A 8 18.13 -7.66 -14.28
C ARG A 8 16.61 -7.84 -14.16
N GLU A 9 16.13 -9.07 -14.22
CA GLU A 9 14.71 -9.39 -14.07
C GLU A 9 14.22 -9.03 -12.66
N ASP A 10 15.04 -9.27 -11.64
CA ASP A 10 14.71 -8.89 -10.26
C ASP A 10 14.60 -7.38 -10.08
N ILE A 11 15.51 -6.61 -10.69
CA ILE A 11 15.44 -5.14 -10.69
C ILE A 11 14.17 -4.67 -11.39
N HIS A 12 13.88 -5.21 -12.58
CA HIS A 12 12.69 -4.85 -13.34
C HIS A 12 11.41 -5.15 -12.55
N ARG A 13 11.32 -6.34 -11.95
CA ARG A 13 10.19 -6.76 -11.12
C ARG A 13 10.00 -5.83 -9.92
N ALA A 14 11.08 -5.48 -9.23
CA ALA A 14 11.02 -4.54 -8.10
C ALA A 14 10.49 -3.17 -8.52
N ILE A 15 10.95 -2.62 -9.64
CA ILE A 15 10.50 -1.32 -10.16
C ILE A 15 9.00 -1.37 -10.51
N MET A 16 8.58 -2.41 -11.25
CA MET A 16 7.15 -2.56 -11.62
C MET A 16 6.26 -2.67 -10.37
N THR A 17 6.65 -3.49 -9.38
CA THR A 17 5.87 -3.63 -8.15
C THR A 17 5.82 -2.32 -7.34
N LEU A 18 6.87 -1.50 -7.36
CA LEU A 18 6.84 -0.18 -6.71
C LEU A 18 5.94 0.80 -7.46
N ASP A 19 5.95 0.78 -8.79
CA ASP A 19 5.07 1.61 -9.63
C ASP A 19 3.59 1.25 -9.42
N ASP A 20 3.29 -0.04 -9.30
CA ASP A 20 1.94 -0.54 -9.00
C ASP A 20 1.38 0.07 -7.71
N ILE A 21 2.20 0.21 -6.66
CA ILE A 21 1.78 0.84 -5.39
C ILE A 21 1.38 2.30 -5.61
N VAL A 22 2.19 3.05 -6.37
CA VAL A 22 1.94 4.48 -6.63
C VAL A 22 0.70 4.66 -7.50
N ASN A 23 0.57 3.85 -8.55
CA ASN A 23 -0.60 3.87 -9.44
C ASN A 23 -1.87 3.51 -8.67
N TYR A 24 -1.81 2.51 -7.80
CA TYR A 24 -2.95 2.13 -6.98
C TYR A 24 -3.37 3.26 -6.03
N CYS A 25 -2.42 3.92 -5.33
CA CYS A 25 -2.72 5.10 -4.51
C CYS A 25 -3.43 6.21 -5.31
N LYS A 26 -2.95 6.47 -6.53
CA LYS A 26 -3.53 7.47 -7.42
C LYS A 26 -4.94 7.10 -7.85
N SER A 27 -5.16 5.85 -8.25
CA SER A 27 -6.48 5.34 -8.65
C SER A 27 -7.48 5.46 -7.51
N THR A 28 -7.10 5.10 -6.28
CA THR A 28 -7.99 5.25 -5.10
C THR A 28 -8.46 6.69 -4.91
N VAL A 29 -7.56 7.69 -5.05
CA VAL A 29 -7.95 9.11 -4.92
C VAL A 29 -8.90 9.53 -6.04
N VAL A 30 -8.66 9.09 -7.27
CA VAL A 30 -9.54 9.37 -8.42
C VAL A 30 -10.91 8.74 -8.23
N GLU A 31 -10.97 7.50 -7.75
CA GLU A 31 -12.23 6.80 -7.46
C GLU A 31 -13.03 7.49 -6.36
N MET A 32 -12.37 7.97 -5.30
CA MET A 32 -13.01 8.76 -4.25
C MET A 32 -13.66 10.03 -4.81
N ASP A 33 -12.96 10.76 -5.69
CA ASP A 33 -13.47 11.96 -6.34
C ASP A 33 -14.67 11.64 -7.26
N VAL A 34 -14.54 10.64 -8.13
CA VAL A 34 -15.60 10.20 -9.06
C VAL A 34 -16.85 9.74 -8.32
N LEU A 35 -16.71 9.07 -7.17
CA LEU A 35 -17.83 8.56 -6.37
C LEU A 35 -18.42 9.62 -5.43
N GLY A 36 -17.78 10.78 -5.29
CA GLY A 36 -18.17 11.86 -4.37
C GLY A 36 -17.95 11.51 -2.90
N LEU A 37 -16.90 10.74 -2.60
CA LEU A 37 -16.59 10.25 -1.27
C LEU A 37 -15.52 11.11 -0.60
N GLN A 38 -15.80 11.51 0.64
CA GLN A 38 -14.80 12.14 1.50
C GLN A 38 -14.02 11.07 2.27
N PRO A 39 -12.72 11.33 2.58
CA PRO A 39 -11.94 10.47 3.46
C PRO A 39 -12.64 10.27 4.81
N ASP A 40 -12.55 9.07 5.36
CA ASP A 40 -13.02 8.74 6.70
C ASP A 40 -11.86 8.26 7.58
N LYS A 41 -12.18 7.90 8.83
CA LYS A 41 -11.19 7.42 9.79
C LYS A 41 -10.43 6.18 9.29
N TYR A 42 -11.08 5.32 8.50
CA TYR A 42 -10.51 4.08 8.02
C TYR A 42 -9.60 4.30 6.81
N SER A 43 -10.03 5.12 5.85
CA SER A 43 -9.17 5.49 4.72
C SER A 43 -7.93 6.25 5.19
N LEU A 44 -8.06 7.12 6.20
CA LEU A 44 -6.91 7.77 6.82
C LEU A 44 -5.97 6.77 7.50
N GLU A 45 -6.49 5.85 8.32
CA GLU A 45 -5.70 4.81 8.98
C GLU A 45 -4.94 3.94 7.98
N MET A 46 -5.62 3.48 6.92
CA MET A 46 -4.99 2.70 5.85
C MET A 46 -3.91 3.50 5.11
N ALA A 47 -4.17 4.77 4.79
CA ALA A 47 -3.19 5.64 4.12
C ALA A 47 -1.94 5.89 4.97
N LEU A 48 -2.09 6.03 6.29
CA LEU A 48 -0.96 6.19 7.22
C LEU A 48 -0.07 4.95 7.23
N HIS A 49 -0.65 3.74 7.35
CA HIS A 49 0.12 2.50 7.32
C HIS A 49 0.72 2.22 5.93
N LEU A 50 0.02 2.57 4.86
CA LEU A 50 0.56 2.46 3.50
C LEU A 50 1.81 3.35 3.34
N LYS A 51 1.75 4.59 3.84
CA LYS A 51 2.90 5.49 3.88
C LYS A 51 4.05 4.91 4.71
N GLU A 52 3.80 4.37 5.89
CA GLU A 52 4.83 3.71 6.71
C GLU A 52 5.52 2.57 5.95
N GLY A 53 4.75 1.78 5.20
CA GLY A 53 5.25 0.72 4.34
C GLY A 53 6.11 1.24 3.18
N ALA A 54 5.64 2.28 2.48
CA ALA A 54 6.36 2.92 1.40
C ALA A 54 7.69 3.55 1.88
N ASP A 55 7.67 4.22 3.02
CA ASP A 55 8.88 4.80 3.63
C ASP A 55 9.88 3.70 4.02
N ALA A 56 9.40 2.56 4.50
CA ALA A 56 10.24 1.40 4.78
C ALA A 56 10.86 0.82 3.49
N LEU A 57 10.08 0.66 2.42
CA LEU A 57 10.60 0.22 1.13
C LEU A 57 11.68 1.18 0.61
N ALA A 58 11.43 2.49 0.64
CA ALA A 58 12.40 3.50 0.20
C ALA A 58 13.72 3.41 0.97
N ARG A 59 13.67 3.26 2.31
CA ARG A 59 14.88 3.05 3.13
C ARG A 59 15.58 1.73 2.81
N GLY A 60 14.83 0.64 2.64
CA GLY A 60 15.37 -0.67 2.33
C GLY A 60 16.14 -0.67 1.00
N PHE A 61 15.49 -0.20 -0.06
CA PHE A 61 16.14 -0.06 -1.37
C PHE A 61 17.33 0.91 -1.34
N GLY A 62 17.25 1.99 -0.56
CA GLY A 62 18.36 2.93 -0.39
C GLY A 62 19.59 2.34 0.31
N ARG A 63 19.41 1.30 1.13
CA ARG A 63 20.50 0.60 1.83
C ARG A 63 20.93 -0.71 1.17
N LEU A 64 20.20 -1.19 0.17
CA LEU A 64 20.38 -2.53 -0.41
C LEU A 64 21.83 -2.80 -0.87
N ALA A 65 22.51 -1.79 -1.42
CA ALA A 65 23.88 -1.93 -1.92
C ALA A 65 24.95 -1.87 -0.80
N THR A 66 24.66 -1.20 0.31
CA THR A 66 25.65 -0.90 1.37
C THR A 66 25.47 -1.74 2.63
N ASP A 67 24.23 -2.10 2.96
CA ASP A 67 23.86 -2.87 4.15
C ASP A 67 22.61 -3.75 3.86
N PRO A 68 22.81 -4.94 3.26
CA PRO A 68 21.72 -5.87 2.96
C PRO A 68 20.98 -6.37 4.22
N ALA A 69 21.66 -6.47 5.37
CA ALA A 69 21.04 -6.91 6.60
C ALA A 69 20.03 -5.87 7.12
N ALA A 70 20.41 -4.59 7.14
CA ALA A 70 19.48 -3.50 7.47
C ALA A 70 18.34 -3.39 6.45
N SER A 71 18.62 -3.58 5.15
CA SER A 71 17.58 -3.64 4.12
C SER A 71 16.54 -4.74 4.39
N GLY A 72 16.98 -5.89 4.92
CA GLY A 72 16.07 -6.97 5.32
C GLY A 72 15.12 -6.56 6.46
N VAL A 73 15.59 -5.76 7.42
CA VAL A 73 14.76 -5.22 8.51
C VAL A 73 13.70 -4.25 7.96
N ASP A 74 14.08 -3.37 7.04
CA ASP A 74 13.13 -2.46 6.38
C ASP A 74 12.08 -3.22 5.56
N ALA A 75 12.48 -4.27 4.83
CA ALA A 75 11.54 -5.12 4.11
C ALA A 75 10.54 -5.82 5.05
N ALA A 76 11.00 -6.28 6.22
CA ALA A 76 10.12 -6.83 7.25
C ALA A 76 9.16 -5.78 7.84
N ALA A 77 9.61 -4.54 7.99
CA ALA A 77 8.78 -3.41 8.42
C ALA A 77 7.69 -3.09 7.37
N ALA A 78 8.04 -3.06 6.08
CA ALA A 78 7.07 -2.87 4.99
C ALA A 78 5.99 -3.98 5.01
N ARG A 79 6.38 -5.24 5.15
CA ARG A 79 5.43 -6.36 5.30
C ARG A 79 4.56 -6.25 6.55
N LYS A 80 5.08 -5.69 7.64
CA LYS A 80 4.30 -5.45 8.86
C LYS A 80 3.25 -4.36 8.63
N ALA A 81 3.61 -3.29 7.93
CA ALA A 81 2.70 -2.21 7.58
C ALA A 81 1.56 -2.72 6.68
N GLU A 82 1.87 -3.51 5.65
CA GLU A 82 0.88 -4.15 4.76
C GLU A 82 -0.14 -5.00 5.54
N ARG A 83 0.32 -5.90 6.43
CA ARG A 83 -0.60 -6.66 7.30
C ARG A 83 -1.45 -5.77 8.21
N THR A 84 -0.99 -4.57 8.53
CA THR A 84 -1.73 -3.63 9.38
C THR A 84 -2.81 -2.91 8.56
N VAL A 85 -2.50 -2.52 7.32
CA VAL A 85 -3.50 -2.05 6.34
C VAL A 85 -4.61 -3.10 6.17
N GLU A 86 -4.26 -4.37 5.96
CA GLU A 86 -5.24 -5.44 5.79
C GLU A 86 -6.16 -5.60 7.02
N LYS A 87 -5.62 -5.46 8.24
CA LYS A 87 -6.42 -5.48 9.46
C LYS A 87 -7.34 -4.27 9.59
N ALA A 88 -6.89 -3.08 9.19
CA ALA A 88 -7.71 -1.88 9.15
C ALA A 88 -8.85 -2.05 8.12
N TYR A 89 -8.53 -2.54 6.93
CA TYR A 89 -9.51 -2.90 5.89
C TYR A 89 -10.59 -3.85 6.40
N ARG A 90 -10.21 -4.97 7.03
CA ARG A 90 -11.17 -5.95 7.57
C ARG A 90 -12.10 -5.32 8.62
N ARG A 91 -11.59 -4.45 9.49
CA ARG A 91 -12.42 -3.70 10.45
C ARG A 91 -13.35 -2.72 9.75
N ALA A 92 -12.83 -2.00 8.76
CA ALA A 92 -13.60 -1.03 7.99
C ALA A 92 -14.79 -1.69 7.27
N ILE A 93 -14.59 -2.86 6.67
CA ILE A 93 -15.66 -3.64 6.02
C ILE A 93 -16.73 -4.08 7.02
N VAL A 94 -16.35 -4.58 8.20
CA VAL A 94 -17.32 -5.02 9.22
C VAL A 94 -18.20 -3.87 9.70
N GLU A 95 -17.63 -2.68 9.89
CA GLU A 95 -18.40 -1.48 10.27
C GLU A 95 -19.20 -0.92 9.09
N LEU A 96 -18.66 -0.98 7.87
CA LEU A 96 -19.31 -0.46 6.68
C LEU A 96 -20.62 -1.20 6.39
N PHE A 97 -20.66 -2.51 6.60
CA PHE A 97 -21.87 -3.33 6.38
C PHE A 97 -22.82 -3.35 7.58
N GLN A 98 -22.90 -2.24 8.33
CA GLN A 98 -23.91 -2.01 9.37
C GLN A 98 -24.92 -0.95 8.90
N GLY A 99 -26.22 -1.26 8.94
CA GLY A 99 -27.30 -0.35 8.56
C GLY A 99 -27.86 -0.58 7.15
N ASP A 100 -28.60 0.41 6.63
CA ASP A 100 -29.47 0.23 5.45
C ASP A 100 -29.08 1.10 4.24
N ASP A 101 -28.00 1.89 4.32
CA ASP A 101 -27.53 2.74 3.21
C ASP A 101 -26.62 1.97 2.25
N TYR A 102 -27.21 1.01 1.55
CA TYR A 102 -26.49 0.12 0.65
C TYR A 102 -25.73 0.87 -0.46
N LEU A 103 -26.26 2.00 -0.96
CA LEU A 103 -25.60 2.76 -2.02
C LEU A 103 -24.27 3.34 -1.54
N ASN A 104 -24.24 3.98 -0.36
CA ASN A 104 -22.98 4.46 0.21
C ASN A 104 -22.04 3.31 0.61
N MET A 105 -22.58 2.18 1.06
CA MET A 105 -21.77 0.98 1.33
C MET A 105 -21.04 0.49 0.08
N PHE A 106 -21.71 0.38 -1.06
CA PHE A 106 -21.07 -0.05 -2.30
C PHE A 106 -20.01 0.93 -2.79
N LYS A 107 -20.29 2.24 -2.74
CA LYS A 107 -19.30 3.26 -3.11
C LYS A 107 -18.04 3.17 -2.25
N ARG A 108 -18.19 3.14 -0.91
CA ARG A 108 -17.04 3.09 0.01
C ARG A 108 -16.26 1.79 -0.08
N ARG A 109 -16.94 0.66 -0.32
CA ARG A 109 -16.29 -0.63 -0.51
C ARG A 109 -15.30 -0.60 -1.68
N GLU A 110 -15.65 0.07 -2.78
CA GLU A 110 -14.75 0.17 -3.94
C GLU A 110 -13.46 0.92 -3.57
N THR A 111 -13.57 2.01 -2.81
CA THR A 111 -12.40 2.80 -2.38
C THR A 111 -11.50 2.12 -1.33
N TYR A 112 -11.97 1.05 -0.71
CA TYR A 112 -11.19 0.27 0.27
C TYR A 112 -10.42 -0.90 -0.35
N ARG A 113 -10.74 -1.26 -1.59
CA ARG A 113 -10.25 -2.47 -2.24
C ARG A 113 -8.90 -2.26 -2.87
#